data_AF-A0A6F8YUG7-F1
#
_entry.id   AF-A0A6F8YUG7-F1
#
_cell.length_a   1.000
_cell.length_b   1.000
_cell.length_c   1.000
_cell.angle_alpha   90.00
_cell.angle_beta   90.00
_cell.angle_gamma   90.00
#
_symmetry.space_group_name_H-M   'P 1'
#
loop_
_entity.id
_entity.type
_entity.pdbx_description
1 polymer ?
#
loop_
_entity_poly.entity_id
_entity_poly.type
_entity_poly.pdbx_seq_one_letter_code
_entity_poly.pdbx_strand_id
1 'polypeptide(L)'
;MMAQGWAEFHRDLHTEFGRDGLIVDLRDNQGGDAAQPLVDKLARRVIGWNLSRYEEPSTYPNEAPRGPVVAIADGHAMSGGDIVTQALKSYGIATVVGTRTWGGTLGIDLKYTLVDGSLVLQPKYSWWFAGAGFGVENHGVDPDVEVTVAPHDWAAGRDPQLDTAVRLALRALEQDPPAAPPAS
;
A
#
# COMPACT_ATOMS: atom_id res chain seq x y z
N MET A 1 2.29 -11.56 12.90
CA MET A 1 3.08 -10.57 12.17
C MET A 1 4.00 -11.26 11.18
N MET A 2 3.73 -11.14 9.88
CA MET A 2 4.75 -11.47 8.87
C MET A 2 5.86 -10.42 9.02
N ALA A 3 6.85 -10.72 9.86
CA ALA A 3 7.85 -9.76 10.33
C ALA A 3 8.64 -9.10 9.18
N GLN A 4 8.80 -9.82 8.06
CA GLN A 4 9.56 -9.35 6.92
C GLN A 4 8.91 -8.15 6.21
N GLY A 5 7.61 -8.19 5.91
CA GLY A 5 6.94 -7.08 5.23
C GLY A 5 6.94 -5.79 6.05
N TRP A 6 6.71 -5.91 7.37
CA TRP A 6 6.80 -4.77 8.27
C TRP A 6 8.22 -4.22 8.41
N ALA A 7 9.23 -5.11 8.47
CA ALA A 7 10.62 -4.71 8.55
C ALA A 7 11.12 -4.03 7.26
N GLU A 8 10.75 -4.53 6.08
CA GLU A 8 11.06 -3.87 4.80
C GLU A 8 10.41 -2.49 4.73
N PHE A 9 9.13 -2.37 5.07
CA PHE A 9 8.45 -1.08 5.10
C PHE A 9 9.13 -0.08 6.05
N HIS A 10 9.50 -0.52 7.26
CA HIS A 10 10.16 0.35 8.24
C HIS A 10 11.60 0.70 7.91
N ARG A 11 12.29 -0.09 7.07
CA ARG A 11 13.70 0.12 6.72
C ARG A 11 13.91 1.49 6.06
N ASP A 12 13.08 1.80 5.08
CA ASP A 12 13.26 2.98 4.24
C ASP A 12 12.29 4.10 4.60
N LEU A 13 11.35 3.84 5.51
CA LEU A 13 10.26 4.73 5.90
C LEU A 13 10.73 6.16 6.20
N HIS A 14 11.77 6.32 7.01
CA HIS A 14 12.28 7.65 7.40
C HIS A 14 12.78 8.45 6.20
N THR A 15 13.48 7.78 5.27
CA THR A 15 14.06 8.40 4.08
C THR A 15 12.97 8.72 3.05
N GLU A 16 12.09 7.76 2.77
CA GLU A 16 11.10 7.89 1.72
C GLU A 16 9.98 8.86 2.13
N PHE A 17 9.53 8.87 3.39
CA PHE A 17 8.49 9.80 3.83
C PHE A 17 8.94 11.27 3.86
N GLY A 18 10.26 11.52 3.81
CA GLY A 18 10.82 12.86 3.63
C GLY A 18 10.73 13.39 2.19
N ARG A 19 10.43 12.53 1.20
CA ARG A 19 10.27 12.89 -0.21
C ARG A 19 8.94 13.60 -0.45
N ASP A 20 8.88 14.30 -1.57
CA ASP A 20 7.71 15.11 -1.92
C ASP A 20 6.49 14.25 -2.29
N GLY A 21 6.70 13.08 -2.89
CA GLY A 21 5.65 12.11 -3.19
C GLY A 21 6.12 10.69 -2.92
N LEU A 22 5.15 9.78 -2.72
CA LEU A 22 5.42 8.38 -2.39
C LEU A 22 4.80 7.43 -3.43
N ILE A 23 5.57 6.44 -3.84
CA ILE A 23 5.07 5.27 -4.55
C ILE A 23 5.13 4.08 -3.59
N VAL A 24 3.99 3.44 -3.37
CA VAL A 24 3.87 2.25 -2.52
C VAL A 24 3.65 1.04 -3.43
N ASP A 25 4.70 0.27 -3.64
CA ASP A 25 4.62 -0.94 -4.46
C ASP A 25 4.08 -2.11 -3.63
N LEU A 26 2.89 -2.58 -3.98
CA LEU A 26 2.19 -3.71 -3.35
C LEU A 26 2.13 -4.93 -4.28
N ARG A 27 2.80 -4.89 -5.43
CA ARG A 27 2.91 -6.04 -6.32
C ARG A 27 3.57 -7.19 -5.59
N ASP A 28 3.13 -8.42 -5.89
CA ASP A 28 3.61 -9.65 -5.26
C ASP A 28 3.43 -9.70 -3.72
N ASN A 29 2.60 -8.83 -3.13
CA ASN A 29 2.32 -8.86 -1.71
C ASN A 29 1.44 -10.07 -1.35
N GLN A 30 2.06 -11.10 -0.76
CA GLN A 30 1.39 -12.36 -0.42
C GLN A 30 0.53 -12.28 0.86
N GLY A 31 0.37 -11.09 1.45
CA GLY A 31 -0.52 -10.83 2.56
C GLY A 31 0.13 -10.90 3.94
N GLY A 32 -0.69 -11.19 4.94
CA GLY A 32 -0.35 -11.07 6.36
C GLY A 32 -1.18 -9.99 7.06
N ASP A 33 -0.72 -9.60 8.25
CA ASP A 33 -1.42 -8.74 9.20
C ASP A 33 -0.85 -7.31 9.27
N ALA A 34 0.16 -6.99 8.45
CA ALA A 34 0.78 -5.67 8.42
C ALA A 34 -0.04 -4.61 7.66
N ALA A 35 -1.20 -4.99 7.08
CA ALA A 35 -2.06 -4.08 6.33
C ALA A 35 -2.51 -2.87 7.15
N GLN A 36 -3.02 -3.10 8.38
CA GLN A 36 -3.50 -2.04 9.24
C GLN A 36 -2.41 -1.03 9.63
N PRO A 37 -1.27 -1.43 10.22
CA PRO A 37 -0.25 -0.46 10.62
C PRO A 37 0.39 0.26 9.42
N LEU A 38 0.42 -0.36 8.23
CA LEU A 38 0.82 0.29 6.98
C LEU A 38 -0.16 1.41 6.59
N VAL A 39 -1.46 1.11 6.58
CA VAL A 39 -2.51 2.10 6.30
C VAL A 39 -2.45 3.26 7.31
N ASP A 40 -2.31 2.96 8.60
CA ASP A 40 -2.22 3.98 9.66
C ASP A 40 -1.04 4.95 9.46
N LYS A 41 0.08 4.47 8.90
CA LYS A 41 1.25 5.30 8.58
C LYS A 41 1.00 6.16 7.34
N LEU A 42 0.49 5.58 6.27
CA LEU A 42 0.20 6.28 5.02
C LEU A 42 -0.96 7.28 5.13
N ALA A 43 -1.89 7.06 6.06
CA ALA A 43 -3.00 7.95 6.35
C ALA A 43 -2.60 9.25 7.08
N ARG A 44 -1.39 9.30 7.66
CA ARG A 44 -0.92 10.49 8.39
C ARG A 44 -0.87 11.70 7.46
N ARG A 45 -1.08 12.88 8.05
CA ARG A 45 -0.94 14.16 7.37
C ARG A 45 -0.02 15.05 8.20
N VAL A 46 0.86 15.79 7.53
CA VAL A 46 1.71 16.78 8.19
C VAL A 46 0.81 17.91 8.70
N ILE A 47 0.75 18.09 10.02
CA ILE A 47 -0.01 19.18 10.65
C ILE A 47 0.90 20.19 11.36
N GLY A 48 2.20 19.92 11.40
CA GLY A 48 3.20 20.79 12.01
C GLY A 48 4.62 20.32 11.73
N TRP A 49 5.57 21.10 12.23
CA TRP A 49 7.00 20.84 12.09
C TRP A 49 7.70 21.09 13.42
N ASN A 50 8.67 20.24 13.75
CA ASN A 50 9.63 20.51 14.80
C ASN A 50 10.87 21.16 14.16
N LEU A 51 11.19 22.38 14.60
CA LEU A 51 12.29 23.19 14.07
C LEU A 51 13.42 23.25 15.11
N SER A 52 14.29 22.25 15.06
CA SER A 52 15.52 22.22 15.86
C SER A 52 16.52 23.24 15.34
N ARG A 53 17.27 23.89 16.24
CA ARG A 53 18.26 24.93 15.87
C ARG A 53 19.40 24.42 14.98
N TYR A 54 19.74 23.13 15.05
CA TYR A 54 20.91 22.53 14.41
C TYR A 54 20.60 21.23 13.67
N GLU A 55 19.32 20.95 13.41
CA GLU A 55 18.88 19.75 12.70
C GLU A 55 17.88 20.14 11.62
N GLU A 56 17.68 19.25 10.65
CA GLU A 56 16.65 19.44 9.63
C GLU A 56 15.24 19.43 10.26
N PRO A 57 14.30 20.23 9.74
CA PRO A 57 12.91 20.19 10.16
C PRO A 57 12.33 18.77 10.08
N SER A 58 11.65 18.32 11.13
CA SER A 58 10.93 17.04 11.12
C SER A 58 9.41 17.26 11.15
N THR A 59 8.66 16.38 10.47
CA THR A 59 7.20 16.48 10.43
C THR A 59 6.57 16.15 11.80
N TYR A 60 5.42 16.76 12.10
CA TYR A 60 4.50 16.30 13.14
C TYR A 60 3.15 15.91 12.52
N PRO A 61 2.63 14.68 12.75
CA PRO A 61 3.31 13.56 13.41
C PRO A 61 4.59 13.15 12.66
N ASN A 62 5.52 12.50 13.38
CA ASN A 62 6.70 11.94 12.74
C ASN A 62 6.30 10.92 11.66
N GLU A 63 7.08 10.86 10.59
CA GLU A 63 6.88 9.93 9.47
C GLU A 63 5.46 10.08 8.88
N ALA A 64 5.07 11.33 8.63
CA ALA A 64 3.86 11.64 7.87
C ALA A 64 4.24 11.91 6.41
N PRO A 65 3.58 11.28 5.42
CA PRO A 65 3.79 11.60 4.01
C PRO A 65 3.64 13.11 3.75
N ARG A 66 4.58 13.70 3.01
CA ARG A 66 4.55 15.14 2.72
C ARG A 66 3.63 15.51 1.57
N GLY A 67 3.44 14.64 0.60
CA GLY A 67 2.57 14.90 -0.56
C GLY A 67 1.84 13.64 -1.03
N PRO A 68 1.50 13.56 -2.33
CA PRO A 68 0.62 12.52 -2.84
C PRO A 68 1.24 11.14 -2.73
N VAL A 69 0.37 10.16 -2.48
CA VAL A 69 0.71 8.73 -2.44
C VAL A 69 0.06 8.06 -3.64
N VAL A 70 0.83 7.26 -4.37
CA VAL A 70 0.33 6.40 -5.44
C VAL A 70 0.71 4.97 -5.09
N ALA A 71 -0.23 4.05 -5.17
CA ALA A 71 0.02 2.63 -4.92
C ALA A 71 0.04 1.85 -6.22
N ILE A 72 0.93 0.86 -6.32
CA ILE A 72 0.96 -0.10 -7.43
C ILE A 72 0.47 -1.44 -6.90
N ALA A 73 -0.48 -2.08 -7.57
CA ALA A 73 -0.96 -3.40 -7.21
C ALA A 73 -1.13 -4.29 -8.46
N ASP A 74 -1.00 -5.60 -8.27
CA ASP A 74 -1.18 -6.58 -9.34
C ASP A 74 -1.97 -7.81 -8.87
N GLY A 75 -2.18 -8.76 -9.79
CA GLY A 75 -2.91 -10.00 -9.51
C GLY A 75 -2.22 -10.95 -8.52
N HIS A 76 -0.98 -10.68 -8.12
CA HIS A 76 -0.25 -11.44 -7.11
C HIS A 76 -0.40 -10.85 -5.71
N ALA A 77 -0.91 -9.61 -5.59
CA ALA A 77 -1.32 -9.05 -4.31
C ALA A 77 -2.52 -9.84 -3.76
N MET A 78 -2.31 -10.50 -2.61
CA MET A 78 -3.23 -11.48 -2.04
C MET A 78 -3.51 -11.19 -0.56
N SER A 79 -4.75 -11.41 -0.13
CA SER A 79 -5.17 -11.39 1.28
C SER A 79 -4.87 -10.08 1.97
N GLY A 80 -3.82 -9.98 2.78
CA GLY A 80 -3.35 -8.70 3.32
C GLY A 80 -3.08 -7.66 2.23
N GLY A 81 -2.64 -8.09 1.04
CA GLY A 81 -2.48 -7.27 -0.17
C GLY A 81 -3.80 -6.74 -0.73
N ASP A 82 -4.85 -7.57 -0.78
CA ASP A 82 -6.22 -7.14 -1.13
C ASP A 82 -6.74 -6.11 -0.11
N ILE A 83 -6.58 -6.41 1.19
CA ILE A 83 -7.08 -5.59 2.30
C ILE A 83 -6.42 -4.20 2.31
N VAL A 84 -5.08 -4.13 2.20
CA VAL A 84 -4.37 -2.84 2.17
C VAL A 84 -4.75 -2.03 0.93
N THR A 85 -4.86 -2.67 -0.24
CA THR A 85 -5.23 -1.99 -1.49
C THR A 85 -6.63 -1.41 -1.38
N GLN A 86 -7.60 -2.20 -0.90
CA GLN A 86 -8.97 -1.74 -0.66
C GLN A 86 -9.00 -0.58 0.34
N ALA A 87 -8.26 -0.69 1.45
CA ALA A 87 -8.23 0.33 2.49
C ALA A 87 -7.66 1.67 1.96
N LEU A 88 -6.56 1.64 1.21
CA LEU A 88 -5.97 2.84 0.62
C LEU A 88 -6.95 3.57 -0.30
N LYS A 89 -7.72 2.83 -1.11
CA LYS A 89 -8.80 3.40 -1.94
C LYS A 89 -9.95 3.93 -1.10
N SER A 90 -10.44 3.14 -0.16
CA SER A 90 -11.60 3.51 0.68
C SER A 90 -11.35 4.77 1.51
N TYR A 91 -10.13 4.99 1.99
CA TYR A 91 -9.74 6.20 2.72
C TYR A 91 -9.34 7.37 1.80
N GLY A 92 -9.24 7.15 0.48
CA GLY A 92 -8.72 8.15 -0.46
C GLY A 92 -7.27 8.53 -0.16
N ILE A 93 -6.47 7.59 0.35
CA ILE A 93 -5.06 7.82 0.72
C ILE A 93 -4.18 7.81 -0.53
N ALA A 94 -4.44 6.89 -1.45
CA ALA A 94 -3.63 6.72 -2.64
C ALA A 94 -4.50 6.39 -3.86
N THR A 95 -4.05 6.84 -5.03
CA THR A 95 -4.53 6.32 -6.31
C THR A 95 -3.84 4.99 -6.58
N VAL A 96 -4.60 3.95 -6.92
CA VAL A 96 -4.07 2.62 -7.23
C VAL A 96 -3.90 2.45 -8.74
N VAL A 97 -2.70 2.10 -9.17
CA VAL A 97 -2.38 1.75 -10.56
C VAL A 97 -2.02 0.26 -10.66
N GLY A 98 -2.29 -0.35 -11.81
CA GLY A 98 -1.81 -1.70 -12.12
C GLY A 98 -2.95 -2.62 -12.56
N THR A 99 -3.06 -3.81 -11.99
CA THR A 99 -4.13 -4.75 -12.35
C THR A 99 -4.93 -5.16 -11.12
N ARG A 100 -6.14 -5.70 -11.34
CA ARG A 100 -6.98 -6.27 -10.28
C ARG A 100 -6.18 -7.27 -9.44
N THR A 101 -6.35 -7.18 -8.12
CA THR A 101 -5.71 -8.06 -7.13
C THR A 101 -6.31 -9.47 -7.10
N TRP A 102 -5.76 -10.37 -6.27
CA TRP A 102 -6.12 -11.79 -6.27
C TRP A 102 -7.58 -12.06 -5.85
N GLY A 103 -8.08 -11.38 -4.81
CA GLY A 103 -9.46 -11.50 -4.36
C GLY A 103 -9.74 -12.61 -3.35
N GLY A 104 -8.82 -12.88 -2.43
CA GLY A 104 -9.05 -13.84 -1.34
C GLY A 104 -8.78 -13.22 0.01
N THR A 105 -9.85 -12.77 0.66
CA THR A 105 -9.86 -12.01 1.91
C THR A 105 -10.37 -12.83 3.10
N LEU A 106 -10.83 -14.06 2.92
CA LEU A 106 -11.25 -14.90 4.04
C LEU A 106 -10.07 -15.32 4.91
N GLY A 107 -10.04 -14.85 6.15
CA GLY A 107 -9.03 -15.23 7.13
C GLY A 107 -9.17 -16.68 7.58
N ILE A 108 -8.04 -17.28 7.98
CA ILE A 108 -7.90 -18.68 8.40
C ILE A 108 -7.37 -18.79 9.84
N ASP A 109 -7.59 -19.95 10.48
CA ASP A 109 -6.91 -20.34 11.73
C ASP A 109 -5.82 -21.38 11.42
N LEU A 110 -4.64 -21.28 12.05
CA LEU A 110 -3.55 -22.27 11.93
C LEU A 110 -3.58 -23.35 13.03
N LYS A 111 -4.75 -23.65 13.60
CA LYS A 111 -4.87 -24.44 14.84
C LYS A 111 -5.51 -25.82 14.71
N TYR A 112 -5.93 -26.21 13.51
CA TYR A 112 -6.62 -27.47 13.27
C TYR A 112 -5.70 -28.48 12.59
N THR A 113 -5.36 -29.56 13.29
CA THR A 113 -4.48 -30.64 12.79
C THR A 113 -5.20 -31.98 12.82
N LEU A 114 -4.93 -32.82 11.82
CA LEU A 114 -5.45 -34.19 11.74
C LEU A 114 -4.57 -35.16 12.51
N VAL A 115 -5.06 -36.40 12.68
CA VAL A 115 -4.37 -37.47 13.44
C VAL A 115 -3.00 -37.85 12.87
N ASP A 116 -2.78 -37.59 11.59
CA ASP A 116 -1.51 -37.82 10.87
C ASP A 116 -0.57 -36.59 10.91
N GLY A 117 -0.98 -35.50 11.56
CA GLY A 117 -0.24 -34.24 11.65
C GLY A 117 -0.55 -33.24 10.53
N SER A 118 -1.39 -33.56 9.56
CA SER A 118 -1.77 -32.66 8.47
C SER A 118 -2.48 -31.40 9.01
N LEU A 119 -2.06 -30.21 8.56
CA LEU A 119 -2.70 -28.94 8.91
C LEU A 119 -3.89 -28.68 7.99
N VAL A 120 -5.04 -28.32 8.57
CA VAL A 120 -6.25 -27.96 7.82
C VAL A 120 -6.53 -26.48 7.97
N LEU A 121 -6.59 -25.78 6.83
CA LEU A 121 -6.93 -24.37 6.76
C LEU A 121 -8.39 -24.23 6.36
N GLN A 122 -9.18 -23.50 7.16
CA GLN A 122 -10.60 -23.27 6.91
C GLN A 122 -10.85 -21.77 6.82
N PRO A 123 -11.52 -21.28 5.75
CA PRO A 123 -11.92 -19.89 5.67
C PRO A 123 -12.99 -19.63 6.75
N LYS A 124 -12.74 -18.65 7.61
CA LYS A 124 -13.56 -18.42 8.81
C LYS A 124 -13.87 -16.97 9.09
N TYR A 125 -12.98 -16.06 8.71
CA TYR A 125 -13.10 -14.64 9.03
C TYR A 125 -13.32 -13.84 7.75
N SER A 126 -14.58 -13.57 7.43
CA SER A 126 -14.94 -12.76 6.26
C SER A 126 -14.68 -11.28 6.50
N TRP A 127 -14.09 -10.62 5.50
CA TRP A 127 -13.88 -9.18 5.52
C TRP A 127 -15.00 -8.47 4.78
N TRP A 128 -15.56 -7.46 5.42
CA TRP A 128 -16.56 -6.57 4.85
C TRP A 128 -16.01 -5.16 4.83
N PHE A 129 -16.11 -4.49 3.70
CA PHE A 129 -15.67 -3.11 3.54
C PHE A 129 -16.85 -2.19 3.24
N ALA A 130 -16.85 -0.98 3.80
CA ALA A 130 -17.85 0.00 3.43
C ALA A 130 -17.77 0.31 1.92
N GLY A 131 -18.92 0.34 1.26
CA GLY A 131 -19.02 0.50 -0.21
C GLY A 131 -18.88 -0.81 -0.99
N ALA A 132 -17.83 -1.60 -0.74
CA ALA A 132 -17.58 -2.85 -1.47
C ALA A 132 -18.32 -4.07 -0.88
N GLY A 133 -18.77 -3.98 0.37
CA GLY A 133 -19.36 -5.09 1.11
C GLY A 133 -18.40 -6.28 1.24
N PHE A 134 -18.90 -7.49 0.99
CA PHE A 134 -18.09 -8.71 0.88
C PHE A 134 -17.50 -8.90 -0.53
N GLY A 135 -17.71 -7.96 -1.45
CA GLY A 135 -17.43 -8.12 -2.87
C GLY A 135 -15.94 -8.15 -3.24
N VAL A 136 -15.03 -7.92 -2.29
CA VAL A 136 -13.59 -8.13 -2.52
C VAL A 136 -13.27 -9.62 -2.59
N GLU A 137 -13.98 -10.45 -1.80
CA GLU A 137 -13.85 -11.90 -1.88
C GLU A 137 -14.32 -12.41 -3.24
N ASN A 138 -13.53 -13.30 -3.84
CA ASN A 138 -13.76 -13.91 -5.16
C ASN A 138 -13.79 -12.90 -6.33
N HIS A 139 -13.30 -11.68 -6.12
CA HIS A 139 -13.14 -10.66 -7.17
C HIS A 139 -11.79 -9.96 -7.11
N GLY A 140 -11.41 -9.44 -5.94
CA GLY A 140 -10.24 -8.57 -5.77
C GLY A 140 -10.61 -7.10 -5.73
N VAL A 141 -9.59 -6.25 -5.83
CA VAL A 141 -9.72 -4.80 -5.84
C VAL A 141 -9.30 -4.30 -7.22
N ASP A 142 -10.23 -3.67 -7.93
CA ASP A 142 -9.92 -3.05 -9.22
C ASP A 142 -9.06 -1.79 -9.00
N PRO A 143 -8.02 -1.55 -9.82
CA PRO A 143 -7.22 -0.33 -9.74
C PRO A 143 -8.03 0.90 -10.16
N ASP A 144 -7.61 2.09 -9.75
CA ASP A 144 -8.18 3.35 -10.29
C ASP A 144 -7.73 3.58 -11.73
N VAL A 145 -6.52 3.15 -12.07
CA VAL A 145 -5.95 3.21 -13.41
C VAL A 145 -5.39 1.85 -13.78
N GLU A 146 -6.10 1.14 -14.66
CA GLU A 146 -5.67 -0.17 -15.14
C GLU A 146 -4.47 -0.05 -16.11
N VAL A 147 -3.40 -0.76 -15.80
CA VAL A 147 -2.18 -0.87 -16.60
C VAL A 147 -1.67 -2.30 -16.51
N THR A 148 -1.63 -2.98 -17.65
CA THR A 148 -1.06 -4.33 -17.76
C THR A 148 0.40 -4.25 -18.21
N VAL A 149 1.24 -5.17 -17.71
CA VAL A 149 2.60 -5.33 -18.21
C VAL A 149 2.58 -6.41 -19.30
N ALA A 150 2.75 -6.02 -20.56
CA ALA A 150 2.68 -6.97 -21.66
C ALA A 150 3.97 -7.80 -21.76
N PRO A 151 3.96 -8.99 -22.40
CA PRO A 151 5.16 -9.82 -22.54
C PRO A 151 6.34 -9.10 -23.21
N HIS A 152 6.06 -8.17 -24.12
CA HIS A 152 7.10 -7.39 -24.80
C HIS A 152 7.67 -6.27 -23.91
N ASP A 153 6.92 -5.78 -22.92
CA ASP A 153 7.46 -4.87 -21.89
C ASP A 153 8.44 -5.62 -20.99
N TRP A 154 8.07 -6.83 -20.54
CA TRP A 154 8.97 -7.72 -19.81
C TRP A 154 10.25 -8.01 -20.60
N ALA A 155 10.13 -8.39 -21.87
CA ALA A 155 11.28 -8.68 -22.73
C ALA A 155 12.19 -7.46 -22.93
N ALA A 156 11.63 -6.25 -22.85
CA ALA A 156 12.37 -5.00 -22.98
C ALA A 156 12.81 -4.39 -21.64
N GLY A 157 12.52 -5.04 -20.50
CA GLY A 157 12.81 -4.52 -19.15
C GLY A 157 12.06 -3.23 -18.81
N ARG A 158 10.87 -3.03 -19.39
CA ARG A 158 10.01 -1.85 -19.15
C ARG A 158 9.00 -2.15 -18.06
N ASP A 159 8.75 -1.16 -17.20
CA ASP A 159 7.73 -1.22 -16.15
C ASP A 159 6.66 -0.13 -16.39
N PRO A 160 5.66 -0.39 -17.25
CA PRO A 160 4.63 0.60 -17.57
C PRO A 160 3.74 0.96 -16.37
N GLN A 161 3.66 0.09 -15.36
CA GLN A 161 2.91 0.33 -14.13
C GLN A 161 3.65 1.36 -13.27
N LEU A 162 4.95 1.16 -13.04
CA LEU A 162 5.80 2.12 -12.32
C LEU A 162 5.91 3.45 -13.05
N ASP A 163 6.13 3.44 -14.37
CA ASP A 163 6.18 4.66 -15.18
C ASP A 163 4.88 5.47 -15.06
N THR A 164 3.73 4.77 -15.05
CA THR A 164 2.43 5.41 -14.85
C THR A 164 2.27 5.93 -13.42
N ALA A 165 2.70 5.18 -12.41
CA ALA A 165 2.67 5.61 -11.01
C ALA A 165 3.45 6.92 -10.82
N VAL A 166 4.69 6.98 -11.32
CA VAL A 166 5.55 8.17 -11.28
C VAL A 166 4.86 9.35 -11.96
N ARG A 167 4.32 9.14 -13.17
CA ARG A 167 3.61 10.20 -13.90
C ARG A 167 2.39 10.73 -13.15
N LEU A 168 1.62 9.86 -12.51
CA LEU A 168 0.47 10.26 -11.69
C LEU A 168 0.91 11.03 -10.45
N ALA A 169 1.96 10.58 -9.76
CA ALA A 169 2.51 11.25 -8.58
C ALA A 169 3.03 12.66 -8.93
N LEU A 170 3.79 12.80 -10.02
CA LEU A 170 4.28 14.10 -10.50
C LEU A 170 3.15 15.04 -10.87
N ARG A 171 2.11 14.54 -11.56
CA ARG A 171 0.93 15.35 -11.88
C ARG A 171 0.16 15.78 -10.62
N ALA A 172 0.05 14.90 -9.62
CA ALA A 172 -0.60 15.22 -8.36
C ALA A 172 0.20 16.29 -7.60
N LEU A 173 1.54 16.24 -7.63
CA LEU A 173 2.41 17.25 -7.03
C LEU A 173 2.26 18.64 -7.66
N GLU A 174 1.97 18.72 -8.97
CA GLU A 174 1.67 20.01 -9.62
C GLU A 174 0.36 20.63 -9.11
N GLN A 175 -0.59 19.80 -8.67
CA GLN A 175 -1.91 20.22 -8.21
C GLN A 175 -1.95 20.49 -6.70
N ASP A 176 -1.28 19.64 -5.93
CA ASP A 176 -1.18 19.69 -4.48
C ASP A 176 0.30 19.55 -4.07
N PRO A 177 1.02 20.67 -3.94
CA PRO A 177 2.43 20.66 -3.58
C PRO A 177 2.68 20.01 -2.22
N PRO A 178 3.86 19.41 -2.01
CA PRO A 178 4.17 18.72 -0.76
C PRO A 178 4.21 19.71 0.40
N ALA A 179 3.75 19.28 1.57
CA ALA A 179 3.93 20.02 2.81
C ALA A 179 5.41 20.36 3.00
N ALA A 180 5.70 21.64 3.27
CA ALA A 180 7.04 22.14 3.48
C ALA A 180 7.15 22.81 4.86
N PRO A 181 8.33 22.78 5.49
CA PRO A 181 8.56 23.56 6.69
C PRO A 181 8.44 25.06 6.36
N PRO A 182 8.02 25.90 7.32
CA PRO A 182 8.02 27.34 7.12
C PRO A 182 9.44 27.82 6.82
N ALA A 183 9.57 28.82 5.94
CA ALA A 183 10.84 29.47 5.67
C ALA A 183 11.37 30.10 6.97
N SER A 184 12.63 29.82 7.28
CA SER A 184 13.39 30.40 8.40
C SER A 184 13.69 31.88 8.18
#